data_AF-A0A968NY92-F1
#
_entry.id   AF-A0A968NY92-F1
#
_cell.length_a   1.000
_cell.length_b   1.000
_cell.length_c   1.000
_cell.angle_alpha   90.00
_cell.angle_beta   90.00
_cell.angle_gamma   90.00
#
_symmetry.space_group_name_H-M   'P 1'
#
loop_
_entity.id
_entity.type
_entity.pdbx_description
1 polymer ?
#
loop_
_entity_poly.entity_id
_entity_poly.type
_entity_poly.pdbx_seq_one_letter_code
_entity_poly.pdbx_strand_id
1 'polypeptide(L)' 'MSLREKILEDIKSSMKNKDADRLSAIRFLQAAVKNREIELRPNAITDQDILGVIKKLAKQRKDSITEFEKAGRTDL' A
#
# COMPACT_ATOMS: atom_id res chain seq x y z
N MET A 1 -2.27 -3.24 -18.36
CA MET A 1 -1.63 -3.74 -17.13
C MET A 1 -2.56 -3.44 -15.97
N SER A 2 -2.98 -4.47 -15.25
CA SER A 2 -3.81 -4.36 -14.05
C SER A 2 -3.05 -3.68 -12.91
N LEU A 3 -3.78 -3.19 -11.89
CA LEU A 3 -3.12 -2.62 -10.71
C LEU A 3 -2.30 -3.66 -9.94
N ARG A 4 -2.73 -4.93 -9.95
CA ARG A 4 -1.96 -6.04 -9.36
C ARG A 4 -0.60 -6.21 -10.05
N GLU A 5 -0.59 -6.24 -11.37
CA GLU A 5 0.66 -6.33 -12.14
C GLU A 5 1.57 -5.13 -11.85
N LYS A 6 0.98 -3.92 -11.75
CA LYS A 6 1.73 -2.70 -11.39
C LYS A 6 2.42 -2.78 -10.05
N ILE A 7 1.71 -3.24 -9.02
CA ILE A 7 2.29 -3.41 -7.69
C ILE A 7 3.48 -4.37 -7.73
N LEU A 8 3.36 -5.49 -8.45
CA LEU A 8 4.44 -6.48 -8.55
C LEU A 8 5.65 -5.96 -9.34
N GLU A 9 5.42 -5.20 -10.42
CA GLU A 9 6.49 -4.57 -11.18
C GLU A 9 7.20 -3.49 -10.34
N ASP A 10 6.44 -2.65 -9.64
CA ASP A 10 7.01 -1.62 -8.77
C ASP A 10 7.85 -2.22 -7.64
N ILE A 11 7.50 -3.39 -7.09
CA ILE A 11 8.36 -4.12 -6.14
C ILE A 11 9.70 -4.47 -6.79
N LYS A 12 9.67 -5.06 -7.99
CA LYS A 12 10.89 -5.46 -8.72
C LYS A 12 11.75 -4.24 -9.04
N SER A 13 11.14 -3.16 -9.51
CA SER A 13 11.81 -1.90 -9.82
C SER A 13 12.46 -1.30 -8.57
N SER A 14 11.74 -1.26 -7.44
CA SER A 14 12.27 -0.73 -6.17
C SER A 14 13.43 -1.57 -5.65
N MET A 15 13.39 -2.90 -5.80
CA MET A 15 14.52 -3.78 -5.48
C MET A 15 15.73 -3.51 -6.37
N LYS A 16 15.53 -3.38 -7.69
CA LYS A 16 16.61 -3.10 -8.65
C LYS A 16 17.29 -1.76 -8.38
N ASN A 17 16.50 -0.75 -8.04
CA ASN A 17 16.97 0.61 -7.78
C ASN A 17 17.46 0.82 -6.33
N LYS A 18 17.36 -0.20 -5.47
CA LYS A 18 17.68 -0.13 -4.04
C LYS A 18 16.92 0.98 -3.28
N ASP A 19 15.69 1.25 -3.73
CA ASP A 19 14.79 2.22 -3.11
C ASP A 19 14.06 1.56 -1.92
N ALA A 20 14.70 1.60 -0.76
CA ALA A 20 14.26 0.88 0.43
C ALA A 20 12.90 1.37 0.96
N ASP A 21 12.68 2.68 0.96
CA ASP A 21 11.45 3.30 1.47
C ASP A 21 10.27 2.95 0.57
N ARG A 22 10.42 3.11 -0.74
CA ARG A 22 9.38 2.71 -1.70
C ARG A 22 9.12 1.22 -1.64
N LEU A 23 10.17 0.39 -1.55
CA LEU A 23 10.03 -1.06 -1.46
C LEU A 23 9.22 -1.48 -0.22
N SER A 24 9.50 -0.87 0.93
CA SER A 24 8.77 -1.11 2.18
C SER A 24 7.29 -0.74 2.03
N ALA A 25 7.01 0.47 1.52
CA ALA A 25 5.65 0.96 1.32
C ALA A 25 4.84 0.06 0.35
N ILE A 26 5.42 -0.36 -0.76
CA ILE A 26 4.72 -1.17 -1.77
C ILE A 26 4.55 -2.62 -1.31
N ARG A 27 5.49 -3.19 -0.54
CA ARG A 27 5.30 -4.49 0.12
C ARG A 27 4.16 -4.45 1.14
N PHE A 28 4.06 -3.36 1.90
CA PHE A 28 2.94 -3.16 2.81
C PHE A 28 1.60 -3.11 2.06
N LEU A 29 1.52 -2.35 0.96
CA LEU A 29 0.34 -2.31 0.09
C LEU A 29 0.00 -3.72 -0.45
N GLN A 30 0.98 -4.46 -0.94
CA GLN A 30 0.78 -5.81 -1.47
C GLN A 30 0.22 -6.77 -0.41
N ALA A 31 0.64 -6.66 0.85
CA ALA A 31 0.09 -7.44 1.95
C ALA A 31 -1.38 -7.06 2.23
N ALA A 32 -1.70 -5.76 2.25
CA ALA A 32 -3.07 -5.30 2.44
C ALA A 32 -4.01 -5.74 1.30
N VAL A 33 -3.53 -5.74 0.06
CA VAL A 33 -4.27 -6.27 -1.11
C VAL A 33 -4.54 -7.77 -0.96
N LYS A 34 -3.57 -8.55 -0.50
CA LYS A 34 -3.76 -10.00 -0.22
C LYS A 34 -4.79 -10.23 0.88
N ASN A 35 -4.77 -9.43 1.95
CA ASN A 35 -5.78 -9.52 3.01
C ASN A 35 -7.18 -9.21 2.45
N ARG A 36 -7.31 -8.18 1.61
CA ARG A 36 -8.58 -7.85 0.96
C ARG A 36 -9.08 -8.97 0.05
N GLU A 37 -8.18 -9.63 -0.67
CA GLU A 37 -8.52 -10.80 -1.50
C GLU A 37 -9.02 -11.98 -0.65
N ILE A 38 -8.48 -12.18 0.55
CA ILE A 38 -8.96 -13.20 1.50
C ILE A 38 -10.37 -12.83 2.01
N GLU A 39 -10.60 -11.56 2.35
CA GLU A 39 -11.91 -11.06 2.81
C GLU A 39 -13.03 -11.23 1.77
N LEU A 40 -12.70 -11.14 0.48
CA LEU A 40 -13.66 -11.19 -0.61
C LEU A 40 -14.07 -12.60 -1.04
N ARG A 41 -13.42 -13.64 -0.50
CA ARG A 41 -13.66 -15.03 -0.93
C ARG A 41 -15.13 -15.42 -0.80
N PRO A 42 -15.70 -16.15 -1.79
CA PRO A 42 -15.02 -16.75 -2.94
C PRO A 42 -14.82 -15.83 -4.16
N ASN A 43 -15.19 -14.55 -4.07
CA ASN A 43 -15.13 -13.62 -5.20
C ASN A 43 -13.68 -13.21 -5.51
N ALA A 44 -13.41 -13.00 -6.80
CA ALA A 44 -12.15 -12.43 -7.24
C ALA A 44 -12.07 -10.93 -6.87
N ILE A 45 -10.89 -10.51 -6.44
CA ILE A 45 -10.60 -9.09 -6.20
C ILE A 45 -10.52 -8.31 -7.51
N THR A 46 -11.12 -7.13 -7.54
CA THR A 46 -11.11 -6.24 -8.71
C THR A 46 -10.09 -5.11 -8.56
N ASP A 47 -9.77 -4.43 -9.65
CA ASP A 47 -8.95 -3.20 -9.59
C ASP A 47 -9.64 -2.09 -8.78
N GLN A 48 -10.97 -2.06 -8.72
CA GLN A 48 -11.70 -1.12 -7.86
C GLN A 48 -11.49 -1.42 -6.37
N ASP A 49 -11.50 -2.70 -5.98
CA ASP A 49 -11.17 -3.10 -4.61
C ASP A 49 -9.74 -2.70 -4.24
N ILE A 50 -8.78 -2.91 -5.15
CA ILE A 50 -7.38 -2.51 -4.96
C ILE A 50 -7.27 -0.99 -4.80
N LEU A 51 -7.97 -0.19 -5.62
CA LEU A 51 -8.05 1.26 -5.45
C LEU A 51 -8.65 1.65 -4.09
N GLY A 52 -9.65 0.92 -3.61
CA GLY A 52 -10.23 1.09 -2.28
C GLY A 52 -9.19 0.89 -1.18
N VAL A 53 -8.39 -0.17 -1.27
CA VAL A 53 -7.26 -0.43 -0.35
C VAL A 53 -6.26 0.73 -0.39
N ILE A 54 -5.83 1.16 -1.57
CA ILE A 54 -4.89 2.28 -1.72
C ILE A 54 -5.43 3.54 -1.05
N LYS A 55 -6.68 3.92 -1.33
CA LYS A 55 -7.32 5.10 -0.72
C LYS A 55 -7.35 5.01 0.81
N LYS A 56 -7.73 3.85 1.35
CA LYS A 56 -7.75 3.60 2.80
C LYS A 56 -6.36 3.78 3.41
N LEU A 57 -5.34 3.15 2.83
CA LEU A 57 -3.98 3.25 3.34
C LEU A 57 -3.44 4.68 3.24
N ALA A 58 -3.66 5.37 2.11
CA ALA A 58 -3.24 6.75 1.94
C ALA A 58 -3.88 7.68 2.97
N LYS A 59 -5.18 7.50 3.25
CA LYS A 59 -5.88 8.24 4.30
C LYS A 59 -5.26 7.97 5.68
N GLN A 60 -5.07 6.70 6.05
CA GLN A 60 -4.46 6.34 7.33
C GLN A 60 -3.09 7.00 7.54
N ARG A 61 -2.28 7.13 6.48
CA ARG A 61 -0.94 7.76 6.57
C ARG A 61 -1.05 9.27 6.77
N LYS A 62 -1.96 9.94 6.04
CA LYS A 62 -2.23 11.36 6.26
C LYS A 62 -2.69 11.62 7.69
N ASP A 63 -3.61 10.80 8.17
CA ASP A 63 -4.14 10.91 9.53
C ASP A 63 -3.00 10.68 10.56
N SER A 64 -2.15 9.66 10.38
CA SER A 64 -0.99 9.42 11.24
C SER A 64 0.02 10.57 11.24
N ILE A 65 0.36 11.14 10.08
CA ILE A 65 1.28 12.28 9.97
C ILE A 65 0.74 13.44 10.80
N THR A 66 -0.54 13.79 10.63
CA THR A 66 -1.18 14.86 11.39
C THR A 66 -1.14 14.61 12.90
N GLU A 67 -1.34 13.38 13.35
CA GLU A 67 -1.28 13.03 14.78
C GLU A 67 0.15 13.06 15.33
N PHE A 68 1.16 12.62 14.56
CA PHE A 68 2.56 12.71 14.95
C PHE A 68 3.06 14.15 15.02
N GLU A 69 2.68 15.00 14.06
CA GLU A 69 2.96 16.43 14.09
C GLU A 69 2.39 17.11 15.34
N LYS A 70 1.12 16.81 15.69
CA LYS A 70 0.49 17.32 16.92
C LYS A 70 1.21 16.87 18.19
N ALA A 71 1.77 15.66 18.18
CA ALA A 71 2.55 15.11 19.28
C ALA A 71 4.02 15.56 19.29
N GLY A 72 4.45 16.40 18.35
CA GLY A 72 5.84 16.86 18.23
C GLY A 72 6.82 15.78 17.77
N ARG A 73 6.33 14.70 17.15
CA ARG A 73 7.13 13.55 16.67
C ARG A 73 7.38 13.64 15.17
N THR A 74 8.16 14.63 14.74
CA THR A 74 8.46 14.85 13.30
C THR A 74 9.40 13.81 12.69
N ASP A 75 9.91 12.88 13.51
CA ASP A 75 10.69 11.72 13.08
C ASP A 75 9.84 10.55 12.57
N LEU A 76 8.52 10.61 12.74
CA LEU A 76 7.53 9.57 12.40
C LEU A 76 6.51 10.05 11.36
#